data_AF-F0XN92-F1
#
_entry.id   AF-F0XN92-F1
#
_cell.length_a   1.000
_cell.length_b   1.000
_cell.length_c   1.000
_cell.angle_alpha   90.00
_cell.angle_beta   90.00
_cell.angle_gamma   90.00
#
_symmetry.space_group_name_H-M   'P 1'
#
loop_
_entity.id
_entity.type
_entity.pdbx_description
1 polymer ?
#
loop_
_entity_poly.entity_id
_entity_poly.type
_entity_poly.pdbx_seq_one_letter_code
_entity_poly.pdbx_strand_id
1 'polypeptide(L)'
;MISRHILPLVVGPFLVASAFGGYSASLSFEDTDYGPEDLLVRDFLVLGGGASGTYARRAYVNFRNGQPAASPDQATIQGLLGYFDTLAQFPYLADGFDLPEPVPEDLLLPLGDYLEKYNLSSIAYFIFDQAQCQGNLLDQPTLYVAKYFGTVNKASVVHGYLTSARLNNSELYSASQKHLGSDVLLQSQILGLRRTGHGVTAIVSTPSGKKLVKAKKLISSISPQLDSGNLAGWDLSAKETSLFGQFNSSAYWTALVTNTGLSSSVMWKNTDPAQVLDIPRLPQAYVIFPTGTIENVLHVYYGSPYAIPEEQVRQDIVAEVQRVQALAGVPITQPEFLIMDAHIPFQCTVSTDAIRKGFYRDLNGLQGELSTFWTGAAFHTHDSSLLWQRTEKLLPSWLA
;
A
#
# COMPACT_ATOMS: atom_id res chain seq x y z
N MET A 1 -11.39 -28.28 35.57
CA MET A 1 -11.36 -26.93 36.16
C MET A 1 -9.94 -26.38 35.97
N ILE A 2 -9.61 -25.88 34.77
CA ILE A 2 -8.35 -25.18 34.51
C ILE A 2 -8.73 -24.00 33.62
N SER A 3 -8.79 -22.82 34.23
CA SER A 3 -8.96 -21.56 33.52
C SER A 3 -7.63 -21.18 32.87
N ARG A 4 -7.62 -20.98 31.56
CA ARG A 4 -6.49 -20.42 30.82
C ARG A 4 -6.83 -18.97 30.49
N HIS A 5 -6.16 -18.03 31.14
CA HIS A 5 -6.26 -16.60 30.84
C HIS A 5 -4.93 -16.09 30.26
N ILE A 6 -4.96 -15.75 28.97
CA ILE A 6 -3.91 -15.00 28.26
C ILE A 6 -4.06 -13.53 28.70
N LEU A 7 -2.98 -12.89 29.13
CA LEU A 7 -2.97 -11.48 29.51
C LEU A 7 -2.12 -10.70 28.50
N PRO A 8 -2.69 -9.81 27.68
CA PRO A 8 -1.91 -8.91 26.85
C PRO A 8 -1.47 -7.70 27.68
N LEU A 9 -0.16 -7.52 27.82
CA LEU A 9 0.43 -6.30 28.41
C LEU A 9 0.76 -5.33 27.27
N VAL A 10 0.08 -4.18 27.23
CA VAL A 10 0.35 -3.11 26.26
C VAL A 10 1.30 -2.10 26.92
N VAL A 11 2.56 -2.07 26.47
CA VAL A 11 3.47 -0.98 26.82
C VAL A 11 3.44 0.02 25.67
N GLY A 12 2.68 1.11 25.84
CA GLY A 12 2.71 2.24 24.92
C GLY A 12 4.02 3.03 25.04
N PRO A 13 4.46 3.74 23.99
CA PRO A 13 5.65 4.57 24.08
C PRO A 13 5.37 5.77 24.99
N PHE A 14 6.07 5.83 26.12
CA PHE A 14 6.12 7.02 26.95
C PHE A 14 6.80 8.18 26.20
N LEU A 15 6.22 9.36 26.38
CA LEU A 15 6.76 10.68 26.04
C LEU A 15 8.23 10.83 26.44
N VAL A 16 9.08 11.22 25.49
CA VAL A 16 10.37 11.85 25.81
C VAL A 16 10.15 13.35 25.85
N ALA A 17 9.91 13.87 27.05
CA ALA A 17 10.25 15.25 27.40
C ALA A 17 11.68 15.25 27.95
N SER A 18 12.50 16.14 27.42
CA SER A 18 13.88 16.42 27.82
C SER A 18 14.00 16.81 29.29
N ALA A 19 14.88 16.13 30.04
CA ALA A 19 15.64 16.69 31.16
C ALA A 19 16.87 15.82 31.48
N PHE A 20 18.05 16.44 31.61
CA PHE A 20 19.28 15.82 32.09
C PHE A 20 19.16 15.42 33.57
N GLY A 21 19.67 14.24 33.94
CA GLY A 21 19.87 13.82 35.33
C GLY A 21 20.03 12.30 35.44
N GLY A 22 21.24 11.83 35.74
CA GLY A 22 21.59 10.41 35.70
C GLY A 22 20.92 9.57 36.78
N TYR A 23 20.54 8.34 36.39
CA TYR A 23 20.67 7.11 37.17
C TYR A 23 20.61 5.95 36.17
N SER A 24 21.73 5.26 35.95
CA SER A 24 21.69 3.91 35.38
C SER A 24 21.28 3.00 36.53
N ALA A 25 19.99 2.68 36.62
CA ALA A 25 19.57 1.53 37.41
C ALA A 25 20.05 0.29 36.66
N SER A 26 20.90 -0.52 37.30
CA SER A 26 21.26 -1.84 36.79
C SER A 26 19.98 -2.68 36.74
N LEU A 27 19.61 -3.14 35.54
CA LEU A 27 18.55 -4.12 35.38
C LEU A 27 19.03 -5.44 36.01
N SER A 28 18.24 -6.00 36.94
CA SER A 28 18.47 -7.32 37.51
C SER A 28 17.65 -8.37 36.78
N PHE A 29 18.15 -9.61 36.74
CA PHE A 29 17.43 -10.76 36.19
C PHE A 29 17.09 -11.81 37.26
N GLU A 30 17.35 -11.50 38.53
CA GLU A 30 17.04 -12.39 39.64
C GLU A 30 15.59 -12.20 40.09
N ASP A 31 14.82 -13.29 40.13
CA ASP A 31 13.40 -13.28 40.54
C ASP A 31 13.18 -12.63 41.91
N THR A 32 14.17 -12.72 42.81
CA THR A 32 14.12 -12.17 44.17
C THR A 32 14.05 -10.65 44.22
N ASP A 33 14.39 -9.99 43.12
CA ASP A 33 14.43 -8.53 43.03
C ASP A 33 13.07 -7.95 42.61
N TYR A 34 12.07 -8.80 42.40
CA TYR A 34 10.71 -8.45 41.99
C TYR A 34 9.69 -8.95 43.02
N GLY A 35 8.61 -8.18 43.23
CA GLY A 35 7.47 -8.63 44.02
C GLY A 35 6.80 -9.85 43.39
N PRO A 36 6.19 -10.77 44.17
CA PRO A 36 5.50 -11.95 43.63
C PRO A 36 4.41 -11.61 42.59
N GLU A 37 3.78 -10.44 42.72
CA GLU A 37 2.79 -9.89 41.79
C GLU A 37 3.38 -9.38 40.47
N ASP A 38 4.67 -9.01 40.46
CA ASP A 38 5.39 -8.49 39.30
C ASP A 38 6.13 -9.60 38.53
N LEU A 39 6.27 -10.78 39.14
CA LEU A 39 6.90 -11.96 38.53
C LEU A 39 5.92 -12.72 37.64
N LEU A 40 6.05 -12.56 36.32
CA LEU A 40 5.18 -13.21 35.33
C LEU A 40 5.82 -14.49 34.77
N VAL A 41 5.43 -15.66 35.29
CA VAL A 41 5.86 -16.96 34.75
C VAL A 41 4.86 -17.46 33.71
N ARG A 42 5.33 -17.71 32.48
CA ARG A 42 4.52 -18.23 31.36
C ARG A 42 5.34 -19.22 30.54
N ASP A 43 4.67 -20.19 29.91
CA ASP A 43 5.32 -21.19 29.04
C ASP A 43 5.98 -20.56 27.80
N PHE A 44 5.43 -19.44 27.33
CA PHE A 44 5.93 -18.70 26.17
C PHE A 44 5.88 -17.20 26.46
N LEU A 45 7.02 -16.54 26.27
CA LEU A 45 7.12 -15.09 26.15
C LEU A 45 7.28 -14.76 24.66
N VAL A 46 6.31 -14.07 24.08
CA VAL A 46 6.36 -13.61 22.68
C VAL A 46 6.70 -12.13 22.68
N LEU A 47 7.88 -11.78 22.20
CA LEU A 47 8.33 -10.39 22.02
C LEU A 47 8.48 -10.11 20.52
N GLY A 48 7.74 -9.14 20.01
CA GLY A 48 7.84 -8.71 18.61
C GLY A 48 6.86 -7.61 18.22
N GLY A 49 7.36 -6.63 17.47
CA GLY A 49 6.57 -5.60 16.79
C GLY A 49 6.69 -5.77 15.27
N GLY A 50 5.55 -5.79 14.59
CA GLY A 50 5.44 -5.81 13.13
C GLY A 50 4.11 -5.17 12.72
N ALA A 51 4.12 -4.41 11.62
CA ALA A 51 3.04 -3.51 11.20
C ALA A 51 1.69 -4.19 10.91
N SER A 52 1.62 -5.53 10.88
CA SER A 52 0.42 -6.28 10.52
C SER A 52 -0.49 -6.64 11.70
N GLY A 53 -0.18 -6.25 12.94
CA GLY A 53 -1.10 -6.37 14.09
C GLY A 53 -1.49 -7.79 14.53
N THR A 54 -1.07 -8.84 13.81
CA THR A 54 -1.45 -10.23 14.12
C THR A 54 -0.22 -11.07 14.44
N TYR A 55 -0.21 -11.71 15.62
CA TYR A 55 0.77 -12.69 16.09
C TYR A 55 0.69 -14.02 15.30
N ALA A 56 0.58 -13.93 13.98
CA ALA A 56 0.39 -15.08 13.12
C ALA A 56 1.73 -15.66 12.66
N ARG A 57 1.89 -16.97 12.80
CA ARG A 57 2.99 -17.70 12.19
C ARG A 57 2.88 -17.58 10.67
N ARG A 58 3.99 -17.31 9.98
CA ARG A 58 4.04 -17.33 8.51
C ARG A 58 4.17 -18.76 8.00
N ALA A 59 3.39 -19.09 6.98
CA ALA A 59 3.49 -20.34 6.22
C ALA A 59 3.54 -20.01 4.73
N TYR A 60 4.48 -20.61 4.01
CA TYR A 60 4.72 -20.35 2.60
C TYR A 60 4.10 -21.44 1.75
N VAL A 61 3.30 -21.04 0.77
CA VAL A 61 2.50 -21.94 -0.06
C VAL A 61 2.51 -21.41 -1.48
N ASN A 62 2.62 -22.32 -2.45
CA ASN A 62 2.31 -21.97 -3.83
C ASN A 62 0.79 -21.99 -4.01
N PHE A 63 0.18 -20.81 -4.04
CA PHE A 63 -1.27 -20.70 -4.15
C PHE A 63 -1.82 -21.21 -5.48
N ARG A 64 -0.99 -21.41 -6.52
CA ARG A 64 -1.43 -21.99 -7.79
C ARG A 64 -1.73 -23.48 -7.69
N ASN A 65 -0.93 -24.22 -6.93
CA ASN A 65 -0.99 -25.69 -6.87
C ASN A 65 -1.22 -26.26 -5.45
N GLY A 66 -1.25 -25.41 -4.43
CA GLY A 66 -1.48 -25.79 -3.03
C GLY A 66 -0.31 -26.50 -2.36
N GLN A 67 0.87 -26.53 -2.99
CA GLN A 67 2.03 -27.21 -2.43
C GLN A 67 2.73 -26.32 -1.38
N PRO A 68 3.27 -26.93 -0.31
CA PRO A 68 4.11 -26.19 0.62
C PRO A 68 5.36 -25.71 -0.10
N ALA A 69 5.85 -24.54 0.29
CA ALA A 69 7.08 -23.98 -0.22
C ALA A 69 8.02 -23.63 0.94
N ALA A 70 9.32 -23.59 0.65
CA ALA A 70 10.28 -23.02 1.59
C ALA A 70 9.98 -21.53 1.80
N SER A 71 10.39 -20.99 2.94
CA SER A 71 10.53 -19.54 3.05
C SER A 71 11.52 -19.10 1.96
N PRO A 72 11.15 -18.14 1.11
CA PRO A 72 12.10 -17.51 0.21
C PRO A 72 13.25 -16.92 1.01
N ASP A 73 14.39 -16.70 0.34
CA ASP A 73 15.59 -16.14 0.94
C ASP A 73 15.26 -14.97 1.86
N GLN A 74 15.75 -15.06 3.10
CA GLN A 74 15.47 -14.04 4.10
C GLN A 74 16.35 -12.82 3.81
N ALA A 75 15.72 -11.76 3.31
CA ALA A 75 16.34 -10.47 3.14
C ALA A 75 17.13 -10.08 4.41
N THR A 76 18.43 -9.82 4.26
CA THR A 76 19.22 -9.31 5.36
C THR A 76 18.98 -7.81 5.50
N ILE A 77 19.07 -7.29 6.72
CA ILE A 77 19.03 -5.84 6.96
C ILE A 77 20.10 -5.14 6.11
N GLN A 78 21.29 -5.74 5.98
CA GLN A 78 22.36 -5.18 5.16
C GLN A 78 22.00 -5.11 3.67
N GLY A 79 21.32 -6.12 3.13
CA GLY A 79 20.83 -6.08 1.75
C GLY A 79 19.79 -4.99 1.53
N LEU A 80 18.86 -4.82 2.48
CA LEU A 80 17.85 -3.76 2.42
C LEU A 80 18.48 -2.36 2.52
N LEU A 81 19.44 -2.17 3.42
CA LEU A 81 20.20 -0.92 3.53
C LEU A 81 20.99 -0.65 2.24
N GLY A 82 21.61 -1.67 1.66
CA GLY A 82 22.30 -1.58 0.37
C GLY A 82 21.38 -1.09 -0.75
N TYR A 83 20.16 -1.63 -0.86
CA TYR A 83 19.16 -1.14 -1.80
C TYR A 83 18.78 0.33 -1.57
N PHE A 84 18.59 0.75 -0.33
CA PHE A 84 18.31 2.16 -0.06
C PHE A 84 19.52 3.07 -0.38
N ASP A 85 20.74 2.58 -0.20
CA ASP A 85 21.96 3.31 -0.55
C ASP A 85 22.09 3.47 -2.07
N THR A 86 21.73 2.46 -2.87
CA THR A 86 21.70 2.60 -4.34
C THR A 86 20.62 3.56 -4.82
N LEU A 87 19.54 3.77 -4.05
CA LEU A 87 18.50 4.76 -4.33
C LEU A 87 18.82 6.17 -3.82
N ALA A 88 19.77 6.33 -2.90
CA ALA A 88 20.12 7.64 -2.32
C ALA A 88 20.64 8.64 -3.37
N GLN A 89 21.15 8.15 -4.50
CA GLN A 89 21.53 8.98 -5.65
C GLN A 89 20.34 9.62 -6.40
N PHE A 90 19.09 9.23 -6.08
CA PHE A 90 17.87 9.74 -6.70
C PHE A 90 16.97 10.48 -5.67
N PRO A 91 17.46 11.54 -5.00
CA PRO A 91 16.75 12.17 -3.89
C PRO A 91 15.39 12.79 -4.28
N TYR A 92 15.23 13.17 -5.55
CA TYR A 92 14.00 13.76 -6.09
C TYR A 92 12.78 12.81 -6.07
N LEU A 93 12.99 11.49 -5.96
CA LEU A 93 11.89 10.52 -5.91
C LEU A 93 11.00 10.67 -4.67
N ALA A 94 11.52 11.23 -3.58
CA ALA A 94 10.77 11.50 -2.36
C ALA A 94 9.72 12.60 -2.54
N ASP A 95 9.96 13.56 -3.43
CA ASP A 95 9.10 14.73 -3.64
C ASP A 95 8.01 14.48 -4.70
N GLY A 96 8.27 13.65 -5.71
CA GLY A 96 7.38 13.53 -6.86
C GLY A 96 8.00 12.86 -8.08
N PHE A 97 7.51 13.22 -9.26
CA PHE A 97 8.11 12.88 -10.55
C PHE A 97 8.89 14.04 -11.16
N ASP A 98 9.67 14.74 -10.35
CA ASP A 98 10.58 15.80 -10.80
C ASP A 98 11.90 15.19 -11.31
N LEU A 99 11.78 14.39 -12.38
CA LEU A 99 12.89 13.62 -12.95
C LEU A 99 13.85 14.51 -13.75
N PRO A 100 15.17 14.27 -13.70
CA PRO A 100 16.13 15.01 -14.52
C PRO A 100 16.08 14.55 -15.99
N GLU A 101 16.66 15.35 -16.89
CA GLU A 101 16.81 15.03 -18.31
C GLU A 101 18.29 14.98 -18.71
N PRO A 102 18.80 13.84 -19.23
CA PRO A 102 18.10 12.57 -19.43
C PRO A 102 17.73 11.87 -18.11
N VAL A 103 16.66 11.07 -18.14
CA VAL A 103 16.26 10.23 -16.99
C VAL A 103 17.33 9.14 -16.80
N PRO A 104 17.81 8.87 -15.56
CA PRO A 104 18.80 7.83 -15.32
C PRO A 104 18.29 6.46 -15.75
N GLU A 105 19.05 5.76 -16.59
CA GLU A 105 18.66 4.46 -17.14
C GLU A 105 18.39 3.41 -16.04
N ASP A 106 19.07 3.51 -14.91
CA ASP A 106 18.84 2.66 -13.74
C ASP A 106 17.41 2.71 -13.21
N LEU A 107 16.74 3.86 -13.31
CA LEU A 107 15.33 4.00 -12.92
C LEU A 107 14.37 3.39 -13.94
N LEU A 108 14.85 3.15 -15.17
CA LEU A 108 14.07 2.59 -16.27
C LEU A 108 14.25 1.08 -16.41
N LEU A 109 15.27 0.49 -15.75
CA LEU A 109 15.44 -0.96 -15.68
C LEU A 109 14.24 -1.62 -14.99
N PRO A 110 13.78 -2.79 -15.47
CA PRO A 110 12.97 -3.69 -14.67
C PRO A 110 13.62 -3.91 -13.30
N LEU A 111 12.82 -4.00 -12.23
CA LEU A 111 13.35 -4.18 -10.88
C LEU A 111 14.24 -5.43 -10.79
N GLY A 112 13.89 -6.52 -11.48
CA GLY A 112 14.70 -7.74 -11.51
C GLY A 112 16.14 -7.46 -11.97
N ASP A 113 16.28 -6.78 -13.11
CA ASP A 113 17.58 -6.42 -13.69
C ASP A 113 18.34 -5.43 -12.80
N TYR A 114 17.64 -4.48 -12.17
CA TYR A 114 18.24 -3.55 -11.21
C TYR A 114 18.81 -4.29 -9.99
N LEU A 115 18.05 -5.21 -9.39
CA LEU A 115 18.51 -5.99 -8.25
C LEU A 115 19.67 -6.90 -8.62
N GLU A 116 19.65 -7.52 -9.81
CA GLU A 116 20.77 -8.30 -10.31
C GLU A 116 22.03 -7.44 -10.49
N LYS A 117 21.91 -6.29 -11.15
CA LYS A 117 23.02 -5.34 -11.38
C LYS A 117 23.76 -4.96 -10.10
N TYR A 118 23.03 -4.82 -8.98
CA TYR A 118 23.59 -4.40 -7.71
C TYR A 118 23.85 -5.55 -6.72
N ASN A 119 23.70 -6.81 -7.14
CA ASN A 119 23.82 -8.01 -6.29
C ASN A 119 22.85 -7.99 -5.08
N LEU A 120 21.61 -7.55 -5.32
CA LEU A 120 20.55 -7.38 -4.32
C LEU A 120 19.36 -8.32 -4.53
N SER A 121 19.46 -9.34 -5.38
CA SER A 121 18.34 -10.24 -5.70
C SER A 121 17.73 -10.94 -4.46
N SER A 122 18.51 -11.14 -3.39
CA SER A 122 18.04 -11.74 -2.13
C SER A 122 16.98 -10.93 -1.38
N ILE A 123 16.79 -9.63 -1.69
CA ILE A 123 15.74 -8.82 -1.07
C ILE A 123 14.44 -8.78 -1.89
N ALA A 124 14.42 -9.36 -3.09
CA ALA A 124 13.31 -9.23 -4.02
C ALA A 124 11.98 -9.71 -3.41
N TYR A 125 11.98 -10.87 -2.74
CA TYR A 125 10.77 -11.40 -2.11
C TYR A 125 10.28 -10.51 -0.96
N PHE A 126 11.19 -9.89 -0.20
CA PHE A 126 10.81 -8.93 0.83
C PHE A 126 10.14 -7.70 0.23
N ILE A 127 10.66 -7.18 -0.89
CA ILE A 127 9.99 -6.09 -1.62
C ILE A 127 8.62 -6.55 -2.12
N PHE A 128 8.50 -7.75 -2.68
CA PHE A 128 7.20 -8.31 -3.09
C PHE A 128 6.19 -8.43 -1.95
N ASP A 129 6.67 -8.82 -0.77
CA ASP A 129 5.86 -8.94 0.43
C ASP A 129 5.36 -7.59 0.96
N GLN A 130 6.22 -6.57 0.97
CA GLN A 130 5.92 -5.26 1.55
C GLN A 130 5.30 -4.27 0.55
N ALA A 131 5.65 -4.41 -0.73
CA ALA A 131 5.33 -3.49 -1.81
C ALA A 131 4.29 -4.11 -2.76
N GLN A 132 3.23 -4.70 -2.20
CA GLN A 132 2.16 -5.38 -2.94
C GLN A 132 1.36 -4.42 -3.83
N CYS A 133 0.50 -5.01 -4.66
CA CYS A 133 -0.44 -4.33 -5.55
C CYS A 133 0.20 -3.70 -6.81
N GLN A 134 1.51 -3.85 -7.01
CA GLN A 134 2.26 -3.24 -8.13
C GLN A 134 2.28 -4.07 -9.42
N GLY A 135 1.36 -5.02 -9.59
CA GLY A 135 1.41 -5.96 -10.72
C GLY A 135 2.60 -6.93 -10.61
N ASN A 136 3.15 -7.35 -11.75
CA ASN A 136 4.33 -8.23 -11.76
C ASN A 136 5.58 -7.44 -11.35
N LEU A 137 5.94 -7.52 -10.07
CA LEU A 137 6.94 -6.66 -9.43
C LEU A 137 8.28 -6.60 -10.19
N LEU A 138 8.84 -7.76 -10.57
CA LEU A 138 10.17 -7.82 -11.19
C LEU A 138 10.21 -7.15 -12.58
N ASP A 139 9.06 -7.04 -13.25
CA ASP A 139 8.93 -6.41 -14.56
C ASP A 139 8.71 -4.90 -14.45
N GLN A 140 8.36 -4.39 -13.26
CA GLN A 140 8.09 -2.97 -13.08
C GLN A 140 9.39 -2.16 -13.24
N PRO A 141 9.35 -1.02 -13.93
CA PRO A 141 10.45 -0.07 -13.90
C PRO A 141 10.81 0.29 -12.46
N THR A 142 12.11 0.27 -12.15
CA THR A 142 12.64 0.53 -10.80
C THR A 142 12.15 1.86 -10.24
N LEU A 143 11.92 2.87 -11.10
CA LEU A 143 11.29 4.13 -10.74
C LEU A 143 10.03 3.95 -9.89
N TYR A 144 9.12 3.10 -10.34
CA TYR A 144 7.81 2.94 -9.71
C TYR A 144 7.91 2.20 -8.37
N VAL A 145 8.72 1.15 -8.33
CA VAL A 145 8.97 0.39 -7.11
C VAL A 145 9.71 1.26 -6.09
N ALA A 146 10.74 2.00 -6.51
CA ALA A 146 11.49 2.90 -5.65
C ALA A 146 10.66 4.09 -5.13
N LYS A 147 9.62 4.53 -5.85
CA LYS A 147 8.70 5.55 -5.32
C LYS A 147 7.79 5.01 -4.23
N TYR A 148 7.42 3.73 -4.28
CA TYR A 148 6.55 3.11 -3.27
C TYR A 148 7.37 2.53 -2.11
N PHE A 149 8.34 1.68 -2.43
CA PHE A 149 9.32 1.08 -1.53
C PHE A 149 10.72 1.69 -1.74
N GLY A 150 10.88 2.96 -1.35
CA GLY A 150 12.12 3.74 -1.50
C GLY A 150 12.80 4.13 -0.20
N THR A 151 13.73 5.09 -0.31
CA THR A 151 14.55 5.62 0.81
C THR A 151 13.73 6.09 2.01
N VAL A 152 12.49 6.53 1.81
CA VAL A 152 11.54 6.90 2.86
C VAL A 152 11.22 5.74 3.82
N ASN A 153 11.33 4.49 3.35
CA ASN A 153 11.10 3.29 4.15
C ASN A 153 12.34 2.86 4.94
N LYS A 154 13.52 3.45 4.71
CA LYS A 154 14.79 3.03 5.31
C LYS A 154 14.71 3.01 6.84
N ALA A 155 14.16 4.07 7.44
CA ALA A 155 14.00 4.15 8.89
C ALA A 155 12.99 3.11 9.41
N SER A 156 11.85 2.95 8.72
CA SER A 156 10.79 2.01 9.12
C SER A 156 11.21 0.55 9.02
N VAL A 157 12.09 0.20 8.07
CA VAL A 157 12.68 -1.15 7.98
C VAL A 157 13.54 -1.48 9.19
N VAL A 158 14.21 -0.47 9.78
CA VAL A 158 15.09 -0.66 10.95
C VAL A 158 14.31 -0.56 12.27
N HIS A 159 13.37 0.39 12.36
CA HIS A 159 12.70 0.76 13.61
C HIS A 159 11.24 0.30 13.72
N GLY A 160 10.70 -0.31 12.65
CA GLY A 160 9.29 -0.63 12.52
C GLY A 160 8.47 0.49 11.89
N TYR A 161 7.30 0.13 11.37
CA TYR A 161 6.36 1.10 10.79
C TYR A 161 5.42 1.64 11.86
N LEU A 162 5.08 2.92 11.73
CA LEU A 162 4.05 3.55 12.54
C LEU A 162 2.67 3.07 12.11
N THR A 163 1.80 2.86 13.09
CA THR A 163 0.38 2.54 12.88
C THR A 163 -0.45 3.32 13.90
N SER A 164 -1.75 3.49 13.65
CA SER A 164 -2.60 4.16 14.62
C SER A 164 -2.72 3.32 15.89
N ALA A 165 -2.83 3.97 17.06
CA ALA A 165 -2.87 3.29 18.35
C ALA A 165 -4.02 2.27 18.47
N ARG A 166 -5.10 2.47 17.68
CA ARG A 166 -6.27 1.58 17.62
C ARG A 166 -6.26 0.66 16.39
N LEU A 167 -5.17 0.60 15.65
CA LEU A 167 -5.00 -0.20 14.42
C LEU A 167 -6.09 0.07 13.37
N ASN A 168 -6.61 1.29 13.37
CA ASN A 168 -7.62 1.77 12.44
C ASN A 168 -7.07 3.02 11.74
N ASN A 169 -6.62 2.85 10.50
CA ASN A 169 -6.05 3.94 9.71
C ASN A 169 -7.15 4.90 9.18
N SER A 170 -8.42 4.47 9.17
CA SER A 170 -9.55 5.28 8.69
C SER A 170 -9.98 6.40 9.64
N GLU A 171 -9.51 6.36 10.89
CA GLU A 171 -9.90 7.34 11.92
C GLU A 171 -9.49 8.76 11.57
N LEU A 172 -8.32 8.90 10.95
CA LEU A 172 -7.82 10.17 10.47
C LEU A 172 -8.80 10.79 9.47
N TYR A 173 -9.25 10.01 8.48
CA TYR A 173 -10.20 10.46 7.47
C TYR A 173 -11.58 10.74 8.05
N SER A 174 -12.04 9.95 9.03
CA SER A 174 -13.30 10.21 9.74
C SER A 174 -13.24 11.51 10.54
N ALA A 175 -12.11 11.78 11.20
CA ALA A 175 -11.88 13.05 11.89
C ALA A 175 -11.83 14.23 10.92
N SER A 176 -11.16 14.09 9.77
CA SER A 176 -11.13 15.11 8.71
C SER A 176 -12.52 15.38 8.16
N GLN A 177 -13.32 14.34 7.86
CA GLN A 177 -14.70 14.51 7.39
C GLN A 177 -15.54 15.27 8.43
N LYS A 178 -15.42 14.91 9.72
CA LYS A 178 -16.12 15.59 10.80
C LYS A 178 -15.71 17.06 10.91
N HIS A 179 -14.42 17.35 10.76
CA HIS A 179 -13.89 18.72 10.81
C HIS A 179 -14.41 19.59 9.66
N LEU A 180 -14.43 19.05 8.44
CA LEU A 180 -14.91 19.75 7.24
C LEU A 180 -16.45 19.90 7.22
N GLY A 181 -17.20 18.99 7.86
CA GLY A 181 -18.64 19.11 8.01
C GLY A 181 -19.38 19.25 6.67
N SER A 182 -20.11 20.36 6.51
CA SER A 182 -20.93 20.61 5.31
C SER A 182 -20.14 20.91 4.04
N ASP A 183 -18.83 21.14 4.13
CA ASP A 183 -17.97 21.37 2.97
C ASP A 183 -17.70 20.07 2.18
N VAL A 184 -18.02 18.91 2.75
CA VAL A 184 -17.88 17.60 2.10
C VAL A 184 -19.21 17.17 1.48
N LEU A 185 -19.18 16.84 0.18
CA LEU A 185 -20.31 16.22 -0.52
C LEU A 185 -20.08 14.71 -0.69
N LEU A 186 -20.68 13.91 0.19
CA LEU A 186 -20.67 12.45 0.07
C LEU A 186 -21.71 11.95 -0.93
N GLN A 187 -21.52 10.71 -1.40
CA GLN A 187 -22.39 10.05 -2.39
C GLN A 187 -22.67 10.97 -3.58
N SER A 188 -21.62 11.64 -4.04
CA SER A 188 -21.72 12.69 -5.05
C SER A 188 -20.95 12.30 -6.30
N GLN A 189 -21.41 12.79 -7.45
CA GLN A 189 -20.78 12.54 -8.75
C GLN A 189 -20.76 13.82 -9.57
N ILE A 190 -19.62 14.15 -10.16
CA ILE A 190 -19.54 15.22 -11.14
C ILE A 190 -20.25 14.73 -12.42
N LEU A 191 -21.29 15.45 -12.84
CA LEU A 191 -22.01 15.18 -14.09
C LEU A 191 -21.47 16.01 -15.26
N GLY A 192 -20.87 17.15 -14.94
CA GLY A 192 -20.33 18.07 -15.92
C GLY A 192 -19.38 19.06 -15.25
N LEU A 193 -18.22 19.26 -15.84
CA LEU A 193 -17.22 20.21 -15.40
C LEU A 193 -16.94 21.21 -16.52
N ARG A 194 -16.82 22.49 -16.17
CA ARG A 194 -16.33 23.53 -17.06
C ARG A 194 -15.24 24.32 -16.38
N ARG A 195 -14.06 24.34 -16.97
CA ARG A 195 -12.83 24.97 -16.48
C ARG A 195 -12.34 25.99 -17.50
N THR A 196 -11.87 27.12 -17.00
CA THR A 196 -11.35 28.23 -17.81
C THR A 196 -10.14 28.83 -17.08
N GLY A 197 -9.43 29.76 -17.71
CA GLY A 197 -8.39 30.55 -17.02
C GLY A 197 -8.91 31.48 -15.91
N HIS A 198 -10.23 31.57 -15.70
CA HIS A 198 -10.85 32.47 -14.72
C HIS A 198 -11.66 31.74 -13.64
N GLY A 199 -11.71 30.41 -13.68
CA GLY A 199 -12.41 29.62 -12.68
C GLY A 199 -13.07 28.36 -13.23
N VAL A 200 -13.79 27.70 -12.33
CA VAL A 200 -14.35 26.37 -12.50
C VAL A 200 -15.82 26.37 -12.10
N THR A 201 -16.64 25.68 -12.89
CA THR A 201 -18.05 25.41 -12.59
C THR A 201 -18.32 23.92 -12.74
N ALA A 202 -18.87 23.29 -11.69
CA ALA A 202 -19.20 21.87 -11.68
C ALA A 202 -20.71 21.67 -11.42
N ILE A 203 -21.33 20.77 -12.17
CA ILE A 203 -22.65 20.22 -11.88
C ILE A 203 -22.44 18.90 -11.16
N VAL A 204 -22.88 18.84 -9.91
CA VAL A 204 -22.66 17.69 -9.03
C VAL A 204 -24.00 17.05 -8.67
N SER A 205 -24.15 15.76 -8.95
CA SER A 205 -25.24 14.96 -8.42
C SER A 205 -25.00 14.69 -6.94
N THR A 206 -26.02 14.85 -6.11
CA THR A 206 -25.98 14.50 -4.68
C THR A 206 -27.28 13.80 -4.30
N PRO A 207 -27.37 13.11 -3.14
CA PRO A 207 -28.62 12.47 -2.71
C PRO A 207 -29.80 13.45 -2.58
N SER A 208 -29.53 14.72 -2.30
CA SER A 208 -30.54 15.78 -2.20
C SER A 208 -30.83 16.48 -3.54
N GLY A 209 -30.34 15.96 -4.67
CA GLY A 209 -30.48 16.54 -6.00
C GLY A 209 -29.20 17.18 -6.53
N LYS A 210 -29.32 17.90 -7.65
CA LYS A 210 -28.16 18.51 -8.34
C LYS A 210 -27.72 19.80 -7.64
N LYS A 211 -26.40 19.99 -7.52
CA LYS A 211 -25.77 21.21 -7.04
C LYS A 211 -24.92 21.83 -8.15
N LEU A 212 -24.90 23.17 -8.22
CA LEU A 212 -23.99 23.92 -9.06
C LEU A 212 -22.89 24.52 -8.19
N VAL A 213 -21.67 24.03 -8.32
CA VAL A 213 -20.50 24.51 -7.58
C VAL A 213 -19.71 25.45 -8.46
N LYS A 214 -19.36 26.64 -7.95
CA LYS A 214 -18.48 27.59 -8.63
C LYS A 214 -17.27 27.86 -7.75
N ALA A 215 -16.08 27.77 -8.32
CA ALA A 215 -14.82 27.96 -7.62
C ALA A 215 -13.84 28.76 -8.49
N LYS A 216 -12.86 29.41 -7.85
CA LYS A 216 -11.77 30.10 -8.57
C LYS A 216 -10.71 29.14 -9.09
N LYS A 217 -10.48 28.04 -8.37
CA LYS A 217 -9.44 27.04 -8.65
C LYS A 217 -10.01 25.65 -8.33
N LEU A 218 -9.56 24.62 -9.05
CA LEU A 218 -9.84 23.21 -8.77
C LEU A 218 -8.54 22.53 -8.35
N ILE A 219 -8.59 21.76 -7.26
CA ILE A 219 -7.52 20.83 -6.89
C ILE A 219 -8.10 19.42 -7.07
N SER A 220 -7.44 18.61 -7.88
CA SER A 220 -7.86 17.25 -8.18
C SER A 220 -6.85 16.23 -7.66
N SER A 221 -7.32 15.32 -6.82
CA SER A 221 -6.56 14.15 -6.33
C SER A 221 -7.08 12.81 -6.87
N ILE A 222 -8.07 12.85 -7.78
CA ILE A 222 -8.63 11.66 -8.40
C ILE A 222 -7.63 11.06 -9.40
N SER A 223 -7.64 9.75 -9.59
CA SER A 223 -6.81 9.14 -10.64
C SER A 223 -7.23 9.68 -12.01
N PRO A 224 -6.30 10.22 -12.82
CA PRO A 224 -6.62 10.82 -14.10
C PRO A 224 -6.71 9.81 -15.25
N GLN A 225 -6.50 8.51 -15.02
CA GLN A 225 -6.51 7.50 -16.07
C GLN A 225 -7.89 7.41 -16.75
N LEU A 226 -7.92 7.57 -18.08
CA LEU A 226 -9.15 7.75 -18.84
C LEU A 226 -10.11 6.55 -18.75
N ASP A 227 -9.59 5.33 -18.86
CA ASP A 227 -10.41 4.11 -18.91
C ASP A 227 -11.06 3.75 -17.57
N SER A 228 -10.74 4.48 -16.49
CA SER A 228 -11.33 4.27 -15.15
C SER A 228 -12.77 4.79 -15.02
N GLY A 229 -13.20 5.70 -15.91
CA GLY A 229 -14.46 6.43 -15.76
C GLY A 229 -14.45 7.55 -14.70
N ASN A 230 -13.36 7.73 -13.94
CA ASN A 230 -13.22 8.78 -12.91
C ASN A 230 -13.40 10.21 -13.46
N LEU A 231 -12.99 10.42 -14.71
CA LEU A 231 -13.08 11.71 -15.39
C LEU A 231 -14.31 11.83 -16.29
N ALA A 232 -15.32 10.97 -16.12
CA ALA A 232 -16.57 11.09 -16.84
C ALA A 232 -17.24 12.45 -16.58
N GLY A 233 -17.61 13.17 -17.64
CA GLY A 233 -18.18 14.52 -17.56
C GLY A 233 -17.16 15.65 -17.38
N TRP A 234 -15.86 15.35 -17.39
CA TRP A 234 -14.82 16.37 -17.34
C TRP A 234 -14.55 16.98 -18.73
N ASP A 235 -14.25 18.28 -18.77
CA ASP A 235 -13.86 19.00 -19.98
C ASP A 235 -12.35 18.96 -20.18
N LEU A 236 -11.82 17.75 -20.42
CA LEU A 236 -10.38 17.55 -20.59
C LEU A 236 -9.86 18.29 -21.83
N SER A 237 -8.71 18.95 -21.70
CA SER A 237 -8.00 19.54 -22.83
C SER A 237 -7.37 18.44 -23.71
N ALA A 238 -6.94 18.82 -24.92
CA ALA A 238 -6.21 17.89 -25.79
C ALA A 238 -4.90 17.41 -25.14
N LYS A 239 -4.21 18.28 -24.40
CA LYS A 239 -2.97 17.98 -23.68
C LYS A 239 -3.24 17.00 -22.53
N GLU A 240 -4.25 17.26 -21.71
CA GLU A 240 -4.68 16.35 -20.63
C GLU A 240 -5.06 14.99 -21.19
N THR A 241 -5.91 14.95 -22.22
CA THR A 241 -6.32 13.69 -22.87
C THR A 241 -5.12 12.91 -23.41
N SER A 242 -4.17 13.58 -24.07
CA SER A 242 -2.98 12.93 -24.63
C SER A 242 -2.04 12.37 -23.57
N LEU A 243 -1.91 13.04 -22.42
CA LEU A 243 -1.07 12.55 -21.32
C LEU A 243 -1.80 11.43 -20.58
N PHE A 244 -3.04 11.66 -20.18
CA PHE A 244 -3.79 10.71 -19.35
C PHE A 244 -4.12 9.41 -20.08
N GLY A 245 -4.23 9.44 -21.41
CA GLY A 245 -4.42 8.25 -22.24
C GLY A 245 -3.18 7.35 -22.34
N GLN A 246 -2.01 7.78 -21.83
CA GLN A 246 -0.81 6.93 -21.78
C GLN A 246 -0.73 6.10 -20.49
N PHE A 247 -1.54 6.41 -19.48
CA PHE A 247 -1.51 5.68 -18.21
C PHE A 247 -2.00 4.25 -18.37
N ASN A 248 -1.18 3.32 -17.91
CA ASN A 248 -1.56 1.97 -17.54
C ASN A 248 -1.65 1.86 -16.01
N SER A 249 -2.19 0.77 -15.50
CA SER A 249 -2.33 0.54 -14.06
C SER A 249 -2.39 -0.94 -13.73
N SER A 250 -1.87 -1.30 -12.56
CA SER A 250 -2.22 -2.57 -11.93
C SER A 250 -3.63 -2.52 -11.33
N ALA A 251 -4.09 -3.67 -10.85
CA ALA A 251 -5.33 -3.82 -10.12
C ALA A 251 -5.09 -4.68 -8.88
N TYR A 252 -5.80 -4.36 -7.79
CA TYR A 252 -5.85 -5.26 -6.64
C TYR A 252 -7.23 -5.25 -5.99
N TRP A 253 -7.50 -6.33 -5.25
CA TRP A 253 -8.73 -6.52 -4.50
C TRP A 253 -8.38 -6.88 -3.07
N THR A 254 -9.19 -6.36 -2.15
CA THR A 254 -9.21 -6.76 -0.75
C THR A 254 -10.48 -7.51 -0.49
N ALA A 255 -10.40 -8.73 0.03
CA ALA A 255 -11.56 -9.54 0.38
C ALA A 255 -11.50 -9.96 1.84
N LEU A 256 -12.63 -9.87 2.55
CA LEU A 256 -12.83 -10.58 3.81
C LEU A 256 -13.62 -11.84 3.52
N VAL A 257 -13.05 -12.98 3.85
CA VAL A 257 -13.66 -14.30 3.65
C VAL A 257 -13.84 -15.03 4.97
N THR A 258 -14.96 -15.74 5.10
CA THR A 258 -15.29 -16.62 6.21
C THR A 258 -15.56 -18.04 5.71
N ASN A 259 -15.97 -18.94 6.60
CA ASN A 259 -16.24 -20.35 6.31
C ASN A 259 -15.02 -21.04 5.67
N THR A 260 -13.81 -20.73 6.14
CA THR A 260 -12.57 -21.32 5.60
C THR A 260 -12.02 -22.45 6.49
N GLY A 261 -12.40 -22.53 7.75
CA GLY A 261 -11.82 -23.50 8.71
C GLY A 261 -10.30 -23.34 8.94
N LEU A 262 -9.66 -22.35 8.31
CA LEU A 262 -8.23 -22.07 8.45
C LEU A 262 -7.98 -21.31 9.76
N SER A 263 -6.83 -21.59 10.37
CA SER A 263 -6.46 -21.02 11.67
C SER A 263 -6.31 -19.50 11.62
N SER A 264 -6.83 -18.81 12.64
CA SER A 264 -6.61 -17.39 12.88
C SER A 264 -5.19 -17.05 13.39
N SER A 265 -4.30 -18.05 13.48
CA SER A 265 -2.91 -17.90 13.93
C SER A 265 -1.88 -18.09 12.81
N VAL A 266 -2.33 -18.25 11.54
CA VAL A 266 -1.42 -18.48 10.41
C VAL A 266 -1.66 -17.46 9.31
N MET A 267 -0.57 -16.80 8.89
CA MET A 267 -0.51 -15.96 7.71
C MET A 267 0.08 -16.79 6.56
N TRP A 268 -0.73 -17.07 5.55
CA TRP A 268 -0.34 -17.85 4.38
C TRP A 268 0.21 -16.91 3.32
N LYS A 269 1.48 -17.08 2.96
CA LYS A 269 2.23 -16.26 2.01
C LYS A 269 2.36 -17.00 0.69
N ASN A 270 2.03 -16.33 -0.40
CA ASN A 270 2.21 -16.91 -1.73
C ASN A 270 3.69 -16.88 -2.14
N THR A 271 4.18 -17.98 -2.69
CA THR A 271 5.52 -18.11 -3.29
C THR A 271 5.48 -19.20 -4.35
N ASP A 272 6.24 -19.05 -5.42
CA ASP A 272 6.28 -20.02 -6.50
C ASP A 272 7.72 -20.38 -6.86
N PRO A 273 8.25 -21.51 -6.35
CA PRO A 273 9.62 -21.94 -6.63
C PRO A 273 9.95 -22.23 -8.10
N ALA A 274 8.93 -22.28 -8.97
CA ALA A 274 9.14 -22.41 -10.41
C ALA A 274 9.32 -21.06 -11.11
N GLN A 275 9.18 -19.94 -10.40
CA GLN A 275 9.34 -18.58 -10.94
C GLN A 275 10.66 -17.94 -10.48
N VAL A 276 11.06 -16.89 -11.19
CA VAL A 276 12.28 -16.12 -10.88
C VAL A 276 12.19 -15.56 -9.45
N LEU A 277 13.22 -15.85 -8.64
CA LEU A 277 13.34 -15.44 -7.23
C LEU A 277 12.16 -15.88 -6.35
N ASP A 278 11.53 -17.00 -6.71
CA ASP A 278 10.37 -17.59 -6.03
C ASP A 278 9.13 -16.68 -5.95
N ILE A 279 9.08 -15.62 -6.77
CA ILE A 279 7.99 -14.63 -6.80
C ILE A 279 6.88 -15.08 -7.75
N PRO A 280 5.63 -15.27 -7.27
CA PRO A 280 4.51 -15.65 -8.11
C PRO A 280 4.21 -14.63 -9.21
N ARG A 281 3.83 -15.14 -10.40
CA ARG A 281 3.26 -14.32 -11.47
C ARG A 281 1.78 -14.08 -11.23
N LEU A 282 1.35 -12.83 -11.36
CA LEU A 282 -0.03 -12.41 -11.20
C LEU A 282 -0.82 -12.63 -12.51
N PRO A 283 -2.14 -12.89 -12.44
CA PRO A 283 -3.04 -12.64 -11.32
C PRO A 283 -3.20 -13.80 -10.33
N GLN A 284 -3.01 -13.55 -9.02
CA GLN A 284 -3.13 -14.49 -7.88
C GLN A 284 -3.22 -13.71 -6.54
N ALA A 285 -3.58 -14.35 -5.43
CA ALA A 285 -3.41 -13.73 -4.10
C ALA A 285 -1.94 -13.61 -3.69
N TYR A 286 -1.60 -12.50 -3.05
CA TYR A 286 -0.30 -12.29 -2.40
C TYR A 286 -0.25 -13.00 -1.04
N VAL A 287 -1.36 -12.94 -0.31
CA VAL A 287 -1.47 -13.38 1.08
C VAL A 287 -2.92 -13.68 1.47
N ILE A 288 -3.09 -14.69 2.32
CA ILE A 288 -4.33 -14.99 3.04
C ILE A 288 -3.99 -14.95 4.54
N PHE A 289 -4.59 -14.05 5.31
CA PHE A 289 -4.19 -13.84 6.70
C PHE A 289 -5.33 -13.43 7.63
N PRO A 290 -5.25 -13.78 8.92
CA PRO A 290 -6.23 -13.37 9.92
C PRO A 290 -6.32 -11.85 10.07
N THR A 291 -7.54 -11.33 10.18
CA THR A 291 -7.79 -9.91 10.48
C THR A 291 -7.24 -9.47 11.84
N GLY A 292 -7.03 -10.42 12.76
CA GLY A 292 -6.55 -10.19 14.12
C GLY A 292 -7.63 -9.67 15.08
N THR A 293 -8.77 -9.22 14.58
CA THR A 293 -9.86 -8.62 15.38
C THR A 293 -11.19 -9.36 15.26
N ILE A 294 -11.41 -10.12 14.19
CA ILE A 294 -12.64 -10.87 13.95
C ILE A 294 -12.30 -12.36 13.81
N GLU A 295 -12.86 -13.18 14.70
CA GLU A 295 -12.68 -14.63 14.66
C GLU A 295 -13.22 -15.22 13.35
N ASN A 296 -12.52 -16.24 12.83
CA ASN A 296 -12.88 -16.97 11.62
C ASN A 296 -13.03 -16.12 10.35
N VAL A 297 -12.52 -14.89 10.35
CA VAL A 297 -12.46 -14.03 9.17
C VAL A 297 -11.01 -13.83 8.75
N LEU A 298 -10.74 -14.14 7.49
CA LEU A 298 -9.44 -13.93 6.85
C LEU A 298 -9.55 -12.80 5.84
N HIS A 299 -8.49 -12.01 5.77
CA HIS A 299 -8.25 -11.06 4.71
C HIS A 299 -7.45 -11.75 3.59
N VAL A 300 -7.88 -11.57 2.35
CA VAL A 300 -7.16 -11.96 1.14
C VAL A 300 -6.79 -10.70 0.35
N TYR A 301 -5.51 -10.53 0.05
CA TYR A 301 -5.03 -9.52 -0.90
C TYR A 301 -4.78 -10.22 -2.24
N TYR A 302 -5.53 -9.82 -3.26
CA TYR A 302 -5.42 -10.36 -4.60
C TYR A 302 -4.92 -9.31 -5.59
N GLY A 303 -3.94 -9.65 -6.42
CA GLY A 303 -3.33 -8.73 -7.37
C GLY A 303 -3.44 -9.19 -8.80
N SER A 304 -3.47 -8.24 -9.73
CA SER A 304 -3.39 -8.47 -11.16
C SER A 304 -2.58 -7.35 -11.83
N PRO A 305 -1.81 -7.64 -12.90
CA PRO A 305 -1.13 -6.60 -13.67
C PRO A 305 -2.08 -5.72 -14.49
N TYR A 306 -3.37 -6.07 -14.57
CA TYR A 306 -4.43 -5.32 -15.26
C TYR A 306 -5.79 -5.60 -14.62
N ALA A 307 -6.79 -4.75 -14.87
CA ALA A 307 -8.16 -4.99 -14.40
C ALA A 307 -8.73 -6.29 -15.00
N ILE A 308 -9.34 -7.11 -14.16
CA ILE A 308 -10.06 -8.33 -14.56
C ILE A 308 -11.47 -8.34 -13.93
N PRO A 309 -12.45 -9.08 -14.48
CA PRO A 309 -13.79 -9.14 -13.92
C PRO A 309 -13.80 -9.61 -12.47
N GLU A 310 -14.61 -8.98 -11.63
CA GLU A 310 -14.71 -9.31 -10.20
C GLU A 310 -15.05 -10.79 -9.97
N GLU A 311 -15.92 -11.36 -10.81
CA GLU A 311 -16.31 -12.77 -10.72
C GLU A 311 -15.13 -13.73 -10.92
N GLN A 312 -14.19 -13.40 -11.82
CA GLN A 312 -12.97 -14.18 -12.00
C GLN A 312 -12.11 -14.16 -10.72
N VAL A 313 -11.99 -12.98 -10.08
CA VAL A 313 -11.23 -12.81 -8.83
C VAL A 313 -11.86 -13.63 -7.70
N ARG A 314 -13.20 -13.63 -7.61
CA ARG A 314 -13.91 -14.45 -6.61
C ARG A 314 -13.63 -15.94 -6.79
N GLN A 315 -13.68 -16.42 -8.04
CA GLN A 315 -13.40 -17.82 -8.36
C GLN A 315 -11.95 -18.20 -8.04
N ASP A 316 -10.99 -17.34 -8.36
CA ASP A 316 -9.58 -17.58 -8.07
C ASP A 316 -9.32 -17.62 -6.56
N ILE A 317 -9.84 -16.64 -5.81
CA ILE A 317 -9.72 -16.60 -4.34
C ILE A 317 -10.31 -17.86 -3.71
N VAL A 318 -11.50 -18.30 -4.15
CA VAL A 318 -12.11 -19.55 -3.66
C VAL A 318 -11.18 -20.74 -3.89
N ALA A 319 -10.65 -20.87 -5.11
CA ALA A 319 -9.81 -22.00 -5.48
C ALA A 319 -8.46 -21.97 -4.72
N GLU A 320 -7.87 -20.79 -4.51
CA GLU A 320 -6.64 -20.60 -3.74
C GLU A 320 -6.85 -20.91 -2.26
N VAL A 321 -7.94 -20.43 -1.64
CA VAL A 321 -8.28 -20.76 -0.25
C VAL A 321 -8.51 -22.26 -0.09
N GLN A 322 -9.21 -22.92 -1.02
CA GLN A 322 -9.44 -24.37 -0.98
C GLN A 322 -8.15 -25.18 -1.10
N ARG A 323 -7.18 -24.72 -1.88
CA ARG A 323 -5.84 -25.32 -1.95
C ARG A 323 -5.09 -25.18 -0.62
N VAL A 324 -5.21 -24.02 0.04
CA VAL A 324 -4.64 -23.82 1.38
C VAL A 324 -5.37 -24.67 2.44
N GLN A 325 -6.68 -24.86 2.34
CA GLN A 325 -7.44 -25.78 3.21
C GLN A 325 -6.91 -27.22 3.11
N ALA A 326 -6.75 -27.71 1.88
CA ALA A 326 -6.22 -29.03 1.62
C ALA A 326 -4.82 -29.22 2.22
N LEU A 327 -3.93 -28.23 2.04
CA LEU A 327 -2.59 -28.25 2.63
C LEU A 327 -2.62 -28.23 4.16
N ALA A 328 -3.50 -27.43 4.74
CA ALA A 328 -3.65 -27.31 6.20
C ALA A 328 -4.30 -28.54 6.84
N GLY A 329 -4.83 -29.49 6.04
CA GLY A 329 -5.54 -30.66 6.53
C GLY A 329 -6.88 -30.33 7.21
N VAL A 330 -7.48 -29.19 6.86
CA VAL A 330 -8.82 -28.80 7.33
C VAL A 330 -9.88 -29.18 6.31
N PRO A 331 -11.16 -29.32 6.69
CA PRO A 331 -12.23 -29.58 5.73
C PRO A 331 -12.24 -28.54 4.61
N ILE A 332 -12.28 -29.01 3.36
CA ILE A 332 -12.44 -28.14 2.21
C ILE A 332 -13.90 -27.69 2.17
N THR A 333 -14.12 -26.39 2.30
CA THR A 333 -15.44 -25.76 2.33
C THR A 333 -15.54 -24.73 1.20
N GLN A 334 -16.72 -24.15 1.00
CA GLN A 334 -16.89 -23.00 0.12
C GLN A 334 -16.66 -21.71 0.92
N PRO A 335 -15.57 -20.95 0.68
CA PRO A 335 -15.37 -19.67 1.34
C PRO A 335 -16.51 -18.71 0.99
N GLU A 336 -16.98 -17.98 2.00
CA GLU A 336 -18.02 -16.96 1.85
C GLU A 336 -17.40 -15.57 1.93
N PHE A 337 -17.71 -14.71 0.97
CA PHE A 337 -17.23 -13.33 0.97
C PHE A 337 -18.14 -12.47 1.84
N LEU A 338 -17.58 -11.87 2.89
CA LEU A 338 -18.27 -10.87 3.70
C LEU A 338 -18.28 -9.51 2.99
N ILE A 339 -17.14 -9.15 2.41
CA ILE A 339 -16.96 -7.97 1.58
C ILE A 339 -15.80 -8.21 0.63
N MET A 340 -15.88 -7.61 -0.55
CA MET A 340 -14.73 -7.49 -1.44
C MET A 340 -14.81 -6.14 -2.13
N ASP A 341 -13.69 -5.44 -2.19
CA ASP A 341 -13.57 -4.15 -2.85
C ASP A 341 -12.41 -4.20 -3.85
N ALA A 342 -12.63 -3.55 -4.99
CA ALA A 342 -11.66 -3.41 -6.07
C ALA A 342 -10.99 -2.04 -5.98
N HIS A 343 -9.67 -2.04 -6.07
CA HIS A 343 -8.86 -0.83 -6.13
C HIS A 343 -8.27 -0.71 -7.53
N ILE A 344 -9.07 -0.12 -8.42
CA ILE A 344 -8.77 0.00 -9.84
C ILE A 344 -9.13 1.42 -10.29
N PRO A 345 -8.21 2.14 -10.94
CA PRO A 345 -6.81 1.77 -11.19
C PRO A 345 -5.94 1.88 -9.93
N PHE A 346 -4.88 1.06 -9.85
CA PHE A 346 -3.80 1.24 -8.88
C PHE A 346 -2.46 1.44 -9.60
N GLN A 347 -1.60 2.27 -9.02
CA GLN A 347 -0.27 2.62 -9.51
C GLN A 347 -0.26 2.98 -11.00
N CYS A 348 -0.67 4.22 -11.32
CA CYS A 348 -0.63 4.68 -12.70
C CYS A 348 0.83 4.75 -13.20
N THR A 349 1.12 4.01 -14.26
CA THR A 349 2.43 3.89 -14.90
C THR A 349 2.35 4.26 -16.37
N VAL A 350 3.49 4.56 -17.00
CA VAL A 350 3.64 4.74 -18.44
C VAL A 350 4.86 3.95 -18.93
N SER A 351 4.99 3.78 -20.25
CA SER A 351 6.16 3.07 -20.79
C SER A 351 7.46 3.82 -20.50
N THR A 352 8.56 3.08 -20.40
CA THR A 352 9.90 3.68 -20.20
C THR A 352 10.27 4.64 -21.33
N ASP A 353 9.80 4.41 -22.55
CA ASP A 353 9.95 5.34 -23.67
C ASP A 353 9.18 6.65 -23.49
N ALA A 354 7.98 6.61 -22.93
CA ALA A 354 7.24 7.82 -22.59
C ALA A 354 7.95 8.60 -21.47
N ILE A 355 8.49 7.89 -20.47
CA ILE A 355 9.32 8.50 -19.41
C ILE A 355 10.53 9.20 -20.03
N ARG A 356 11.30 8.52 -20.91
CA ARG A 356 12.45 9.11 -21.62
C ARG A 356 12.10 10.35 -22.42
N LYS A 357 10.90 10.39 -23.00
CA LYS A 357 10.41 11.53 -23.81
C LYS A 357 9.89 12.71 -22.97
N GLY A 358 9.94 12.60 -21.65
CA GLY A 358 9.56 13.68 -20.74
C GLY A 358 8.09 13.67 -20.34
N PHE A 359 7.42 12.51 -20.35
CA PHE A 359 6.02 12.38 -19.90
C PHE A 359 5.76 13.09 -18.57
N TYR A 360 6.62 12.88 -17.57
CA TYR A 360 6.44 13.45 -16.24
C TYR A 360 6.74 14.96 -16.16
N ARG A 361 7.67 15.47 -16.97
CA ARG A 361 7.84 16.92 -17.15
C ARG A 361 6.55 17.53 -17.69
N ASP A 362 5.97 16.93 -18.72
CA ASP A 362 4.76 17.45 -19.37
C ASP A 362 3.52 17.32 -18.47
N LEU A 363 3.44 16.23 -17.69
CA LEU A 363 2.41 16.00 -16.66
C LEU A 363 2.50 17.05 -15.54
N ASN A 364 3.69 17.31 -15.01
CA ASN A 364 3.92 18.37 -14.02
C ASN A 364 3.67 19.76 -14.61
N GLY A 365 3.82 19.93 -15.93
CA GLY A 365 3.47 21.15 -16.65
C GLY A 365 1.98 21.49 -16.68
N LEU A 366 1.09 20.59 -16.24
CA LEU A 366 -0.36 20.86 -16.16
C LEU A 366 -0.77 21.77 -15.00
N GLN A 367 0.12 22.02 -14.03
CA GLN A 367 -0.21 22.76 -12.81
C GLN A 367 -0.65 24.20 -13.13
N GLY A 368 -1.90 24.53 -12.80
CA GLY A 368 -2.52 25.84 -13.01
C GLY A 368 -3.25 26.00 -14.35
N GLU A 369 -3.08 25.06 -15.30
CA GLU A 369 -3.82 25.12 -16.57
C GLU A 369 -5.33 25.03 -16.31
N LEU A 370 -6.10 25.88 -16.98
CA LEU A 370 -7.57 25.98 -16.80
C LEU A 370 -7.99 26.11 -15.32
N SER A 371 -7.20 26.85 -14.52
CA SER A 371 -7.41 27.00 -13.07
C SER A 371 -7.42 25.67 -12.30
N THR A 372 -6.69 24.66 -12.79
CA THR A 372 -6.66 23.30 -12.22
C THR A 372 -5.27 22.93 -11.73
N PHE A 373 -5.22 22.32 -10.55
CA PHE A 373 -4.02 21.78 -9.93
C PHE A 373 -4.22 20.30 -9.68
N TRP A 374 -3.19 19.50 -9.95
CA TRP A 374 -3.28 18.06 -9.90
C TRP A 374 -2.36 17.48 -8.83
N THR A 375 -2.87 16.57 -8.02
CA THR A 375 -2.16 15.86 -6.95
C THR A 375 -2.61 14.41 -6.90
N GLY A 376 -2.30 13.68 -5.82
CA GLY A 376 -2.66 12.29 -5.65
C GLY A 376 -1.62 11.32 -6.22
N ALA A 377 -1.96 10.03 -6.17
CA ALA A 377 -0.99 8.96 -6.43
C ALA A 377 -0.38 8.99 -7.83
N ALA A 378 -1.13 9.40 -8.86
CA ALA A 378 -0.62 9.51 -10.24
C ALA A 378 0.47 10.59 -10.40
N PHE A 379 0.53 11.57 -9.48
CA PHE A 379 1.56 12.62 -9.43
C PHE A 379 2.64 12.33 -8.38
N HIS A 380 2.52 11.22 -7.64
CA HIS A 380 3.51 10.76 -6.67
C HIS A 380 3.45 9.23 -6.52
N THR A 381 2.92 8.72 -5.40
CA THR A 381 2.87 7.29 -5.08
C THR A 381 1.68 7.00 -4.15
N HIS A 382 1.32 5.73 -3.98
CA HIS A 382 0.21 5.28 -3.13
C HIS A 382 0.55 5.30 -1.62
N ASP A 383 1.12 6.40 -1.13
CA ASP A 383 1.47 6.59 0.27
C ASP A 383 0.78 7.84 0.83
N SER A 384 -0.12 7.68 1.80
CA SER A 384 -0.88 8.80 2.35
C SER A 384 0.00 9.89 2.96
N SER A 385 1.11 9.54 3.61
CA SER A 385 2.00 10.52 4.23
C SER A 385 2.71 11.38 3.19
N LEU A 386 3.23 10.75 2.12
CA LEU A 386 3.90 11.46 1.03
C LEU A 386 2.93 12.30 0.20
N LEU A 387 1.70 11.81 0.01
CA LEU A 387 0.65 12.58 -0.67
C LEU A 387 0.26 13.83 0.10
N TRP A 388 0.16 13.74 1.42
CA TRP A 388 -0.15 14.86 2.28
C TRP A 388 1.00 15.86 2.30
N GLN A 389 2.23 15.39 2.50
CA GLN A 389 3.43 16.24 2.49
C GLN A 389 3.60 16.98 1.16
N ARG A 390 3.42 16.29 0.02
CA ARG A 390 3.48 16.92 -1.30
C ARG A 390 2.39 17.98 -1.46
N THR A 391 1.16 17.66 -1.08
CA THR A 391 0.04 18.61 -1.21
C THR A 391 0.26 19.83 -0.32
N GLU A 392 0.74 19.66 0.91
CA GLU A 392 1.07 20.75 1.83
C GLU A 392 2.18 21.65 1.27
N LYS A 393 3.24 21.08 0.68
CA LYS A 393 4.33 21.83 0.06
C LYS A 393 3.88 22.68 -1.13
N LEU A 394 2.92 22.18 -1.92
CA LEU A 394 2.46 22.84 -3.15
C LEU A 394 1.31 23.84 -2.91
N LEU A 395 0.52 23.65 -1.85
CA LEU A 395 -0.67 24.48 -1.60
C LEU A 395 -0.38 25.99 -1.54
N PRO A 396 0.71 26.49 -0.93
CA PRO A 396 1.01 27.92 -0.92
C PRO A 396 1.16 28.52 -2.32
N SER A 397 1.81 27.82 -3.25
CA SER A 397 2.00 28.32 -4.62
C SER A 397 0.70 28.24 -5.43
N TRP A 398 -0.18 27.30 -5.10
CA TRP A 398 -1.50 27.20 -5.72
C TRP A 398 -2.50 28.22 -5.19
N LEU A 399 -2.29 28.76 -3.99
CA LEU A 399 -3.16 29.77 -3.38
C LEU A 399 -2.74 31.20 -3.70
N ALA A 400 -1.46 31.43 -3.99
CA ALA A 400 -0.95 32.68 -4.58
C ALA A 400 -1.70 33.01 -5.90
#